data_AF-A0A418KI13-F1
#
_entry.id   AF-A0A418KI13-F1
#
_cell.length_a   1.000
_cell.length_b   1.000
_cell.length_c   1.000
_cell.angle_alpha   90.00
_cell.angle_beta   90.00
_cell.angle_gamma   90.00
#
_symmetry.space_group_name_H-M   'P 1'
#
loop_
_entity.id
_entity.type
_entity.pdbx_description
1 polymer ?
#
loop_
_entity_poly.entity_id
_entity_poly.type
_entity_poly.pdbx_seq_one_letter_code
_entity_poly.pdbx_strand_id
1 'polypeptide(L)'
;MQPADPASGAGGLLRVRLDLAYDGSGFSGWAAQPGRRTVQGVLEEALGRVLRIDPPRLTVAGRTDAGVHARGQVCHVDVPATAWAATPGRSDRPPAVALLRRLAGVLP
;
A
#
# COMPACT_ATOMS: atom_id res chain seq x y z
N MET A 1 -13.05 -13.50 5.85
CA MET A 1 -11.62 -13.19 5.59
C MET A 1 -10.89 -13.24 6.91
N GLN A 2 -10.18 -14.34 7.17
CA GLN A 2 -9.35 -14.49 8.36
C GLN A 2 -8.08 -13.66 8.19
N PRO A 3 -7.62 -12.88 9.19
CA PRO A 3 -6.30 -12.27 9.12
C PRO A 3 -5.24 -13.37 8.96
N ALA A 4 -4.28 -13.16 8.05
CA ALA A 4 -3.15 -14.06 7.88
C ALA A 4 -2.35 -14.08 9.18
N ASP A 5 -2.14 -15.29 9.71
CA ASP A 5 -1.38 -15.54 10.94
C ASP A 5 0.12 -15.35 10.64
N PRO A 6 0.84 -14.41 11.30
CA PRO A 6 2.22 -14.13 10.98
C PRO A 6 3.15 -15.08 11.75
N ALA A 7 3.06 -16.38 11.49
CA ALA A 7 4.05 -17.32 12.02
C ALA A 7 4.14 -18.61 11.18
N SER A 8 5.16 -18.67 10.32
CA SER A 8 6.20 -19.71 10.31
C SER A 8 6.84 -19.87 8.93
N GLY A 9 8.14 -19.59 8.86
CA GLY A 9 8.97 -19.74 7.67
C GLY A 9 9.88 -18.52 7.52
N ALA A 10 11.14 -18.73 7.14
CA ALA A 10 12.19 -17.69 7.01
C ALA A 10 11.92 -16.60 5.94
N GLY A 11 10.66 -16.36 5.60
CA GLY A 11 10.15 -15.31 4.72
C GLY A 11 8.66 -15.02 5.00
N GLY A 12 8.29 -14.87 6.28
CA GLY A 12 6.91 -14.61 6.71
C GLY A 12 6.32 -13.30 6.16
N LEU A 13 5.01 -13.11 6.35
CA LEU A 13 4.32 -11.87 5.99
C LEU A 13 4.35 -10.86 7.16
N LEU A 14 4.49 -9.59 6.82
CA LEU A 14 4.30 -8.46 7.73
C LEU A 14 3.06 -7.69 7.32
N ARG A 15 2.18 -7.45 8.28
CA ARG A 15 1.03 -6.56 8.10
C ARG A 15 1.43 -5.13 8.39
N VAL A 16 1.38 -4.28 7.36
CA VAL A 16 1.72 -2.86 7.45
C VAL A 16 0.42 -2.04 7.40
N ARG A 17 0.22 -1.16 8.39
CA ARG A 17 -0.84 -0.15 8.37
C ARG A 17 -0.33 1.10 7.63
N LEU A 18 -1.18 1.64 6.77
CA LEU A 18 -0.97 2.90 6.07
C LEU A 18 -2.07 3.87 6.48
N ASP A 19 -1.67 5.02 7.00
CA ASP A 19 -2.55 6.18 7.19
C ASP A 19 -2.28 7.16 6.05
N LEU A 20 -3.32 7.52 5.31
CA LEU A 20 -3.16 8.33 4.10
C LEU A 20 -4.30 9.32 3.86
N ALA A 21 -3.98 10.35 3.11
CA ALA A 21 -4.92 11.33 2.59
C ALA A 21 -4.85 11.32 1.06
N TYR A 22 -5.95 11.68 0.42
CA TYR A 22 -5.99 11.84 -1.03
C TYR A 22 -7.08 12.82 -1.45
N ASP A 23 -6.80 13.50 -2.56
CA ASP A 23 -7.80 14.19 -3.35
C ASP A 23 -8.48 13.18 -4.30
N GLY A 24 -9.79 12.99 -4.13
CA GLY A 24 -10.58 12.04 -4.90
C GLY A 24 -10.97 12.50 -6.32
N SER A 25 -10.78 13.78 -6.69
CA SER A 25 -11.36 14.33 -7.92
C SER A 25 -10.97 13.58 -9.20
N GLY A 26 -9.76 13.00 -9.24
CA GLY A 26 -9.27 12.23 -10.39
C GLY A 26 -9.45 10.71 -10.28
N PHE A 27 -10.23 10.23 -9.32
CA PHE A 27 -10.39 8.80 -9.04
C PHE A 27 -11.85 8.34 -9.14
N SER A 28 -12.05 7.15 -9.70
CA SER A 28 -13.34 6.44 -9.75
C SER A 28 -13.69 5.76 -8.41
N GLY A 29 -13.27 6.36 -7.30
CA GLY A 29 -13.46 5.88 -5.94
C GLY A 29 -12.28 5.07 -5.41
N TRP A 30 -12.49 4.44 -4.25
CA TRP A 30 -11.45 3.62 -3.62
C TRP A 30 -11.19 2.32 -4.38
N ALA A 31 -12.21 1.49 -4.57
CA ALA A 31 -12.03 0.07 -4.91
C ALA A 31 -11.53 -0.14 -6.35
N ALA A 32 -10.54 -1.01 -6.54
CA ALA A 32 -10.01 -1.40 -7.85
C ALA A 32 -11.11 -1.93 -8.80
N GLN A 33 -11.10 -1.44 -10.04
CA GLN A 33 -12.03 -1.82 -11.10
C GLN A 33 -11.27 -1.86 -12.44
N PRO A 34 -11.57 -2.82 -13.34
CA PRO A 34 -10.93 -2.90 -14.65
C PRO A 34 -11.05 -1.59 -15.45
N GLY A 35 -9.93 -1.10 -15.99
CA GLY A 35 -9.89 0.09 -16.86
C GLY A 35 -10.22 1.41 -16.17
N ARG A 36 -10.29 1.46 -14.83
CA ARG A 36 -10.57 2.68 -14.06
C ARG A 36 -9.40 3.03 -13.15
N ARG A 37 -9.12 4.32 -13.04
CA ARG A 37 -8.15 4.84 -12.07
C ARG A 37 -8.82 4.97 -10.71
N THR A 38 -8.41 4.15 -9.75
CA THR A 38 -8.95 4.12 -8.39
C THR A 38 -7.82 4.29 -7.38
N VAL A 39 -8.16 4.71 -6.15
CA VAL A 39 -7.13 4.92 -5.11
C VAL A 39 -6.44 3.61 -4.75
N GLN A 40 -7.20 2.52 -4.61
CA GLN A 40 -6.65 1.19 -4.35
C GLN A 40 -5.69 0.77 -5.47
N GLY A 41 -6.11 0.83 -6.74
CA GLY A 41 -5.26 0.38 -7.86
C GLY A 41 -3.93 1.14 -7.93
N VAL A 42 -3.96 2.48 -7.79
CA VAL A 42 -2.75 3.29 -7.80
C VAL A 42 -1.82 2.97 -6.62
N LEU A 43 -2.37 2.77 -5.42
CA LEU A 43 -1.56 2.40 -4.24
C LEU A 43 -0.96 1.00 -4.38
N GLU A 44 -1.72 0.01 -4.87
CA GLU A 44 -1.24 -1.37 -5.06
C GLU A 44 -0.13 -1.42 -6.10
N GLU A 45 -0.29 -0.72 -7.24
CA GLU A 45 0.76 -0.60 -8.26
C GLU A 45 2.03 0.08 -7.73
N ALA A 46 1.87 1.17 -6.96
CA ALA A 46 3.00 1.87 -6.35
C ALA A 46 3.72 0.99 -5.33
N LEU A 47 2.99 0.26 -4.49
CA LEU A 47 3.55 -0.69 -3.52
C LEU A 47 4.30 -1.82 -4.23
N GLY A 48 3.70 -2.44 -5.25
CA GLY A 48 4.36 -3.48 -6.05
C GLY A 48 5.68 -2.99 -6.66
N ARG A 49 5.67 -1.79 -7.25
CA ARG A 49 6.87 -1.15 -7.83
C ARG A 49 7.95 -0.88 -6.77
N VAL A 50 7.59 -0.27 -5.65
CA VAL A 50 8.56 0.17 -4.62
C VAL A 50 9.16 -1.02 -3.86
N LEU A 51 8.34 -2.03 -3.57
CA LEU A 51 8.75 -3.24 -2.85
C LEU A 51 9.32 -4.33 -3.78
N ARG A 52 9.20 -4.16 -5.10
CA ARG A 52 9.64 -5.12 -6.13
C ARG A 52 8.96 -6.48 -5.98
N ILE A 53 7.65 -6.44 -5.82
CA ILE A 53 6.75 -7.60 -5.72
C ILE A 53 5.58 -7.39 -6.67
N ASP A 54 4.78 -8.43 -6.90
CA ASP A 54 3.48 -8.25 -7.56
C ASP A 54 2.61 -7.28 -6.75
N PRO A 55 1.80 -6.42 -7.39
CA PRO A 55 0.92 -5.47 -6.70
C PRO A 55 0.12 -6.17 -5.59
N PRO A 56 0.39 -5.86 -4.31
CA PRO A 56 -0.24 -6.56 -3.21
C PRO A 56 -1.66 -6.04 -3.01
N ARG A 57 -2.55 -6.85 -2.43
CA ARG A 57 -3.95 -6.41 -2.21
C ARG A 57 -4.12 -5.66 -0.90
N LEU A 58 -4.79 -4.51 -0.96
CA LEU A 58 -5.12 -3.67 0.20
C LEU A 58 -6.48 -4.03 0.80
N THR A 59 -6.55 -3.97 2.13
CA THR A 59 -7.81 -3.95 2.88
C THR A 59 -7.97 -2.58 3.53
N VAL A 60 -9.11 -1.92 3.30
CA VAL A 60 -9.38 -0.55 3.75
C VAL A 60 -10.39 -0.52 4.90
N ALA A 61 -10.30 0.49 5.75
CA ALA A 61 -11.28 0.74 6.81
C ALA A 61 -12.67 1.11 6.26
N GLY A 62 -12.72 1.91 5.19
CA GLY A 62 -13.98 2.26 4.51
C GLY A 62 -13.75 2.58 3.04
N ARG A 63 -14.67 2.14 2.17
CA ARG A 63 -14.64 2.52 0.76
C ARG A 63 -15.21 3.92 0.58
N THR A 64 -14.66 4.67 -0.36
CA THR A 64 -15.18 5.95 -0.83
C THR A 64 -15.66 5.82 -2.27
N ASP A 65 -16.68 6.59 -2.62
CA ASP A 65 -17.21 6.67 -3.98
C ASP A 65 -16.35 7.59 -4.86
N ALA A 66 -16.65 7.62 -6.16
CA ALA A 66 -15.94 8.45 -7.12
C ALA A 66 -15.96 9.93 -6.74
N GLY A 67 -14.80 10.60 -6.87
CA GLY A 67 -14.64 12.01 -6.52
C GLY A 67 -14.50 12.32 -5.03
N VAL A 68 -14.80 11.39 -4.12
CA VAL A 68 -14.75 11.64 -2.67
C VAL A 68 -13.31 11.71 -2.17
N HIS A 69 -12.99 12.73 -1.38
CA HIS A 69 -11.68 12.93 -0.75
C HIS A 69 -11.60 12.25 0.62
N ALA A 70 -10.38 12.00 1.10
CA ALA A 70 -10.15 11.56 2.47
C ALA A 70 -8.92 12.24 3.08
N ARG A 71 -9.00 12.60 4.36
CA ARG A 71 -7.86 13.16 5.14
C ARG A 71 -7.19 12.15 6.07
N GLY A 72 -7.85 11.04 6.36
CA GLY A 72 -7.39 10.03 7.31
C GLY A 72 -7.89 8.64 6.96
N GLN A 73 -7.82 8.28 5.67
CA GLN A 73 -8.14 6.94 5.25
C GLN A 73 -7.08 5.97 5.81
N VAL A 74 -7.54 4.82 6.29
CA VAL A 74 -6.66 3.79 6.84
C VAL A 74 -6.82 2.52 6.01
N CYS A 75 -5.70 1.93 5.61
CA CYS A 75 -5.66 0.60 5.03
C CYS A 75 -4.50 -0.21 5.59
N HIS A 76 -4.53 -1.51 5.33
CA HIS A 76 -3.40 -2.38 5.59
C HIS A 76 -3.12 -3.31 4.40
N VAL A 77 -1.87 -3.76 4.35
CA VAL A 77 -1.36 -4.70 3.36
C VAL A 77 -0.47 -5.72 4.04
N ASP A 78 -0.54 -6.97 3.59
CA ASP A 78 0.42 -8.01 3.96
C ASP A 78 1.53 -8.05 2.90
N VAL A 79 2.79 -7.92 3.31
CA VAL A 79 3.95 -7.93 2.43
C VAL A 79 5.00 -8.92 2.91
N PRO A 80 5.83 -9.50 2.03
CA PRO A 80 6.94 -10.35 2.45
C PRO A 80 7.90 -9.60 3.38
N ALA A 81 8.24 -10.19 4.52
CA ALA A 81 9.17 -9.63 5.49
C ALA A 81 10.54 -9.33 4.87
N THR A 82 10.97 -10.15 3.91
CA THR A 82 12.20 -9.97 3.14
C THR A 82 12.15 -8.73 2.24
N ALA A 83 11.03 -8.53 1.52
CA ALA A 83 10.82 -7.33 0.71
C ALA A 83 10.77 -6.07 1.58
N TRP A 84 10.08 -6.13 2.71
CA TRP A 84 10.06 -5.06 3.70
C TRP A 84 11.46 -4.71 4.19
N ALA A 85 12.23 -5.70 4.66
CA ALA A 85 13.59 -5.51 5.15
C ALA A 85 14.55 -4.93 4.08
N ALA A 86 14.33 -5.25 2.81
CA ALA A 86 15.13 -4.74 1.69
C ALA A 86 14.76 -3.29 1.27
N THR A 87 13.65 -2.74 1.78
CA THR A 87 13.15 -1.41 1.37
C THR A 87 14.16 -0.27 1.50
N PRO A 88 15.04 -0.19 2.52
CA PRO A 88 16.05 0.88 2.60
C PRO A 88 17.07 0.87 1.46
N GLY A 89 17.33 -0.27 0.83
CA GLY A 89 18.40 -0.43 -0.15
C GLY A 89 19.77 -0.11 0.47
N ARG A 90 20.47 0.89 -0.07
CA ARG A 90 21.77 1.36 0.47
C ARG A 90 21.65 2.38 1.61
N SER A 91 20.43 2.79 1.98
CA SER A 91 20.21 3.73 3.09
C SER A 91 20.21 3.00 4.43
N ASP A 92 20.62 3.71 5.47
CA ASP A 92 20.48 3.38 6.89
C ASP A 92 19.08 3.64 7.48
N ARG A 93 18.14 4.18 6.69
CA ARG A 93 16.80 4.52 7.16
C ARG A 93 16.02 3.26 7.56
N PRO A 94 15.14 3.33 8.58
CA PRO A 94 14.20 2.26 8.84
C PRO A 94 13.31 1.97 7.62
N PRO A 95 12.92 0.70 7.38
CA PRO A 95 12.09 0.31 6.24
C PRO A 95 10.84 1.17 6.04
N ALA A 96 10.11 1.51 7.11
CA ALA A 96 8.91 2.34 7.02
C ALA A 96 9.20 3.74 6.48
N VAL A 97 10.30 4.36 6.92
CA VAL A 97 10.70 5.70 6.46
C VAL A 97 11.17 5.65 5.01
N ALA A 98 11.92 4.60 4.65
CA ALA A 98 12.33 4.38 3.27
C ALA A 98 11.14 4.15 2.33
N LEU A 99 10.16 3.35 2.76
CA LEU A 99 8.92 3.10 2.02
C LEU A 99 8.18 4.42 1.78
N LEU A 100 7.94 5.20 2.84
CA LEU A 100 7.20 6.46 2.76
C LEU A 100 7.85 7.41 1.76
N ARG A 101 9.18 7.57 1.81
CA ARG A 101 9.90 8.44 0.86
C ARG A 101 9.80 7.96 -0.57
N ARG A 102 9.88 6.65 -0.80
CA ARG A 102 9.77 6.08 -2.15
C ARG A 102 8.36 6.19 -2.71
N LEU A 103 7.35 5.91 -1.88
CA LEU A 103 5.95 6.09 -2.25
C LEU A 103 5.65 7.56 -2.59
N ALA A 104 6.11 8.51 -1.77
CA ALA A 104 5.98 9.94 -2.05
C ALA A 104 6.66 10.38 -3.37
N GLY A 105 7.63 9.60 -3.86
CA GLY A 105 8.30 9.87 -5.14
C GLY A 105 7.65 9.20 -6.36
N VAL A 106 6.71 8.27 -6.19
CA VAL A 106 6.05 7.55 -7.30
C VAL A 106 4.53 7.72 -7.34
N LEU A 107 3.93 8.18 -6.24
CA LEU A 107 2.53 8.53 -6.17
C LEU A 107 2.29 9.90 -6.83
N PRO A 108 1.12 10.07 -7.48
CA PRO A 108 0.77 11.29 -8.22
C PRO A 108 0.48 12.50 -7.33
#